data_AF-A0AAW2DJK3-F1
#
_entry.id   AF-A0AAW2DJK3-F1
#
_cell.length_a   1.000
_cell.length_b   1.000
_cell.length_c   1.000
_cell.angle_alpha   90.00
_cell.angle_beta   90.00
_cell.angle_gamma   90.00
#
_symmetry.space_group_name_H-M   'P 1'
#
loop_
_entity.id
_entity.type
_entity.pdbx_description
1 polymer ?
#
loop_
_entity_poly.entity_id
_entity_poly.type
_entity_poly.pdbx_seq_one_letter_code
_entity_poly.pdbx_strand_id
1 'polypeptide(L)'
;MTGAFLNYINMPLEYSKKFTSVLYCRGVLFFSYVEVKDQVAEHNFFAYYIHAASFDRFPSWPAMTNESRLAFGFGFHPGTNDYKVVRIVEQNQPTGLEQQKEPILASDATLCSFV
;
A
#
# COMPACT_ATOMS: atom_id res chain seq x y z
N MET A 1 32.04 -13.03 -9.54
CA MET A 1 30.91 -12.92 -8.59
C MET A 1 31.01 -11.57 -7.90
N THR A 2 30.45 -10.53 -8.49
CA THR A 2 30.43 -9.18 -7.93
C THR A 2 29.15 -9.02 -7.11
N GLY A 3 29.28 -9.12 -5.80
CA GLY A 3 28.21 -8.79 -4.86
C GLY A 3 27.93 -7.30 -4.97
N ALA A 4 26.81 -6.96 -5.59
CA ALA A 4 26.27 -5.61 -5.51
C ALA A 4 25.80 -5.41 -4.07
N PHE A 5 26.63 -4.74 -3.27
CA PHE A 5 26.19 -4.09 -2.06
C PHE A 5 24.99 -3.22 -2.46
N LEU A 6 23.83 -3.47 -1.84
CA LEU A 6 22.72 -2.53 -1.83
C LEU A 6 23.28 -1.21 -1.27
N ASN A 7 23.73 -0.33 -2.17
CA ASN A 7 24.04 1.04 -1.83
C ASN A 7 22.84 1.57 -1.08
N TYR A 8 23.08 2.04 0.14
CA TYR A 8 22.07 2.64 1.00
C TYR A 8 21.18 3.54 0.15
N ILE A 9 19.91 3.16 0.01
CA ILE A 9 18.92 4.04 -0.58
C ILE A 9 18.87 5.22 0.38
N ASN A 10 19.42 6.36 -0.03
CA ASN A 10 19.35 7.61 0.71
C ASN A 10 17.89 8.08 0.70
N MET A 11 17.09 7.46 1.55
CA MET A 11 15.74 7.90 1.83
C MET A 11 15.85 9.24 2.57
N PRO A 12 15.11 10.29 2.15
CA PRO A 12 15.10 11.56 2.84
C PRO A 12 14.85 11.35 4.32
N LEU A 13 15.68 11.98 5.15
CA LEU A 13 15.68 11.86 6.61
C LEU A 13 14.32 12.24 7.23
N GLU A 14 13.49 13.00 6.51
CA GLU A 14 12.11 13.34 6.87
C GLU A 14 11.20 12.10 7.04
N TYR A 15 11.61 10.93 6.54
CA TYR A 15 10.89 9.66 6.66
C TYR A 15 11.59 8.67 7.60
N SER A 16 12.06 9.13 8.77
CA SER A 16 12.61 8.29 9.86
C SER A 16 11.55 7.43 10.58
N LYS A 17 10.46 7.06 9.89
CA LYS A 17 9.39 6.22 10.42
C LYS A 17 9.80 4.75 10.32
N LYS A 18 9.43 3.96 11.34
CA LYS A 18 9.57 2.50 11.27
C LYS A 18 8.49 1.96 10.33
N PHE A 19 8.88 1.58 9.12
CA PHE A 19 7.96 0.98 8.16
C PHE A 19 7.42 -0.36 8.67
N THR A 20 6.13 -0.56 8.51
CA THR A 20 5.47 -1.84 8.79
C THR A 20 5.58 -2.79 7.61
N SER A 21 5.67 -2.26 6.39
CA SER A 21 5.83 -3.06 5.18
C SER A 21 6.67 -2.34 4.12
N VAL A 22 7.36 -3.13 3.30
CA VAL A 22 8.15 -2.69 2.15
C VAL A 22 7.90 -3.65 0.99
N LEU A 23 7.66 -3.13 -0.20
CA LEU A 23 7.43 -3.88 -1.43
C LEU A 23 8.21 -3.26 -2.57
N TYR A 24 8.70 -4.08 -3.49
CA TYR A 24 9.36 -3.63 -4.71
C TYR A 24 8.57 -4.09 -5.93
N CYS A 25 8.24 -3.16 -6.82
CA CYS A 25 7.48 -3.45 -8.03
C CYS A 25 7.88 -2.46 -9.13
N ARG A 26 8.41 -2.98 -10.25
CA ARG A 26 8.80 -2.20 -11.46
C ARG A 26 9.69 -0.98 -11.20
N GLY A 27 10.73 -1.12 -10.36
CA GLY A 27 11.65 -0.01 -10.06
C GLY A 27 11.12 1.01 -9.04
N VAL A 28 9.95 0.74 -8.45
CA VAL A 28 9.33 1.54 -7.41
C VAL A 28 9.32 0.76 -6.10
N LEU A 29 9.72 1.42 -5.02
CA LEU A 29 9.58 0.88 -3.67
C LEU A 29 8.31 1.45 -3.04
N PHE A 30 7.46 0.58 -2.52
CA PHE A 30 6.26 0.94 -1.79
C PHE A 30 6.49 0.70 -0.31
N PHE A 31 6.10 1.66 0.51
CA PHE A 31 6.23 1.61 1.95
C PHE A 31 4.88 1.82 2.60
N SER A 32 4.64 1.14 3.72
CA SER A 32 3.58 1.53 4.65
C SER A 32 4.11 1.69 6.06
N TYR A 33 3.44 2.53 6.84
CA TYR A 33 3.60 2.55 8.30
C TYR A 33 2.28 2.91 8.96
N VAL A 34 2.15 2.55 10.24
CA VAL A 34 1.03 2.99 11.08
C VAL A 34 1.52 4.10 11.99
N GLU A 35 0.78 5.19 12.06
CA GLU A 35 1.02 6.31 12.96
C GLU A 35 -0.21 6.55 13.81
N VAL A 36 -0.03 6.85 15.10
CA VAL A 36 -1.12 7.18 16.01
C VAL A 36 -1.11 8.68 16.23
N LYS A 37 -2.18 9.37 15.83
CA LYS A 37 -2.42 10.81 16.07
C LYS A 37 -3.76 10.96 16.77
N ASP A 38 -3.79 11.75 17.85
CA ASP A 38 -5.02 12.07 18.57
C ASP A 38 -5.89 10.84 18.91
N GLN A 39 -5.23 9.75 19.35
CA GLN A 39 -5.83 8.45 19.67
C GLN A 39 -6.41 7.66 18.49
N VAL A 40 -6.22 8.13 17.26
CA VAL A 40 -6.61 7.43 16.03
C VAL A 40 -5.36 6.87 15.35
N ALA A 41 -5.37 5.57 15.07
CA ALA A 41 -4.32 4.94 14.26
C ALA A 41 -4.61 5.15 12.77
N GLU A 42 -3.61 5.53 11.99
CA GLU A 42 -3.69 5.74 10.55
C GLU A 42 -2.65 4.90 9.81
N HIS A 43 -3.08 4.21 8.76
CA HIS A 43 -2.22 3.60 7.77
C HIS A 43 -1.79 4.65 6.75
N ASN A 44 -0.48 4.82 6.61
CA ASN A 44 0.12 5.74 5.67
C ASN A 44 0.89 4.94 4.61
N PHE A 45 0.89 5.42 3.36
CA PHE A 45 1.44 4.72 2.21
C PHE A 45 2.25 5.67 1.32
N PHE A 46 3.38 5.17 0.81
CA PHE A 46 4.32 5.96 0.01
C PHE A 46 4.92 5.13 -1.12
N ALA A 47 5.22 5.78 -2.23
CA ALA A 47 6.04 5.26 -3.31
C ALA A 47 7.37 6.03 -3.37
N TYR A 48 8.46 5.30 -3.61
CA TYR A 48 9.77 5.85 -3.92
C TYR A 48 10.21 5.36 -5.30
N TYR A 49 10.39 6.30 -6.21
CA TYR A 49 10.87 6.00 -7.55
C TYR A 49 12.40 6.05 -7.54
N ILE A 50 13.03 4.87 -7.53
CA ILE A 50 14.49 4.74 -7.36
C ILE A 50 15.24 5.54 -8.44
N HIS A 51 14.76 5.51 -9.67
CA HIS A 51 15.40 6.17 -10.80
C HIS A 51 15.37 7.70 -10.73
N ALA A 52 14.32 8.27 -10.13
CA ALA A 52 14.13 9.72 -10.02
C ALA A 52 14.55 10.25 -8.63
N ALA A 53 14.85 9.36 -7.68
CA ALA A 53 15.04 9.68 -6.28
C ALA A 53 13.89 10.54 -5.70
N SER A 54 12.65 10.28 -6.13
CA SER A 54 11.46 11.06 -5.75
C SER A 54 10.46 10.22 -4.94
N PHE A 55 9.63 10.91 -4.16
CA PHE A 55 8.60 10.30 -3.31
C PHE A 55 7.22 10.80 -3.68
N ASP A 56 6.26 9.88 -3.71
CA ASP A 56 4.84 10.20 -3.73
C ASP A 56 4.17 9.66 -2.47
N ARG A 57 3.24 10.46 -1.92
CA ARG A 57 2.39 10.09 -0.79
C ARG A 57 1.01 9.73 -1.32
N PHE A 58 0.48 8.60 -0.86
CA PHE A 58 -0.92 8.24 -1.11
C PHE A 58 -1.80 8.67 0.06
N PRO A 59 -3.14 8.73 -0.13
CA PRO A 59 -4.07 9.01 0.97
C PRO A 59 -3.86 8.07 2.16
N SER A 60 -3.84 8.63 3.37
CA SER A 60 -3.88 7.82 4.59
C SER A 60 -5.29 7.30 4.83
N TRP A 61 -5.38 6.19 5.56
CA TRP A 61 -6.65 5.58 5.94
C TRP A 61 -6.68 5.30 7.44
N PRO A 62 -7.80 5.54 8.14
CA PRO A 62 -7.94 5.14 9.52
C PRO A 62 -7.81 3.62 9.63
N ALA A 63 -7.08 3.16 10.64
CA ALA A 63 -7.03 1.76 11.02
C ALA A 63 -8.44 1.34 11.46
N MET A 64 -8.97 0.28 10.86
CA MET A 64 -10.32 -0.20 11.16
C MET A 64 -10.35 -0.92 12.52
N THR A 65 -11.53 -0.98 13.14
CA THR A 65 -11.75 -1.65 14.42
C THR A 65 -11.67 -3.19 14.27
N ASN A 66 -11.48 -3.86 15.42
CA ASN A 66 -11.13 -5.29 15.56
C ASN A 66 -12.06 -6.32 14.88
N GLU A 67 -13.17 -5.92 14.29
CA GLU A 67 -14.20 -6.81 13.74
C GLU A 67 -14.00 -7.15 12.26
N SER A 68 -13.04 -6.50 11.60
CA SER A 68 -12.77 -6.69 10.17
C SER A 68 -11.30 -6.99 9.91
N ARG A 69 -11.02 -7.96 9.04
CA ARG A 69 -9.67 -8.19 8.51
C ARG A 69 -9.44 -7.22 7.35
N LEU A 70 -8.27 -6.59 7.36
CA LEU A 70 -7.93 -5.52 6.45
C LEU A 70 -6.60 -5.84 5.76
N ALA A 71 -6.59 -5.78 4.43
CA ALA A 71 -5.38 -5.85 3.63
C ALA A 71 -5.29 -4.63 2.72
N PHE A 72 -4.06 -4.24 2.41
CA PHE A 72 -3.76 -3.15 1.48
C PHE A 72 -2.88 -3.68 0.35
N GLY A 73 -3.08 -3.15 -0.84
CA GLY A 73 -2.28 -3.48 -2.02
C GLY A 73 -1.97 -2.25 -2.85
N PHE A 74 -0.96 -2.36 -3.69
CA PHE A 74 -0.63 -1.32 -4.67
C PHE A 74 -0.93 -1.86 -6.06
N GLY A 75 -1.78 -1.12 -6.80
CA GLY A 75 -2.13 -1.43 -8.19
C GLY A 75 -1.57 -0.38 -9.13
N PHE A 76 -1.11 -0.81 -10.30
CA PHE A 76 -0.75 0.09 -11.40
C PHE A 76 -1.93 0.25 -12.36
N HIS A 77 -2.27 1.49 -12.70
CA HIS A 77 -3.35 1.80 -13.65
C HIS A 77 -2.75 2.15 -15.03
N PRO A 78 -2.80 1.25 -16.02
CA PRO A 78 -2.10 1.45 -17.29
C PRO A 78 -2.61 2.64 -18.09
N GLY A 79 -3.90 2.99 -17.97
CA GLY A 79 -4.49 4.11 -18.70
C GLY A 79 -4.06 5.50 -18.22
N THR A 80 -3.61 5.63 -16.97
CA THR A 80 -3.12 6.91 -16.42
C THR A 80 -1.63 6.88 -16.10
N ASN A 81 -1.00 5.70 -16.18
CA ASN A 81 0.38 5.45 -15.81
C ASN A 81 0.69 5.76 -14.33
N ASP A 82 -0.32 5.63 -13.46
CA ASP A 82 -0.21 5.94 -12.03
C ASP A 82 -0.37 4.70 -11.15
N TYR A 83 0.19 4.77 -9.95
CA TYR A 83 -0.07 3.80 -8.89
C TYR A 83 -1.26 4.23 -8.02
N LYS A 84 -2.00 3.26 -7.50
CA LYS A 84 -3.13 3.45 -6.59
C LYS A 84 -3.03 2.49 -5.41
N VAL A 85 -3.48 2.94 -4.23
CA VAL A 85 -3.65 2.06 -3.07
C VAL A 85 -5.04 1.43 -3.14
N VAL A 86 -5.08 0.11 -3.05
CA VAL A 86 -6.31 -0.68 -2.97
C VAL A 86 -6.50 -1.12 -1.52
N ARG A 87 -7.74 -1.03 -1.04
CA ARG A 87 -8.14 -1.43 0.31
C ARG A 87 -9.08 -2.63 0.20
N ILE A 88 -8.69 -3.75 0.77
CA ILE A 88 -9.48 -4.99 0.79
C ILE A 88 -9.95 -5.22 2.23
N VAL A 89 -11.27 -5.22 2.41
CA VAL A 89 -11.90 -5.44 3.72
C VAL A 89 -12.64 -6.76 3.65
N GLU A 90 -12.23 -7.71 4.48
CA GLU A 90 -13.01 -8.91 4.74
C GLU A 90 -14.03 -8.57 5.83
N GLN A 91 -15.29 -8.55 5.45
CA GLN A 91 -16.40 -8.40 6.38
C GLN A 91 -16.80 -9.79 6.87
N ASN A 92 -16.85 -9.99 8.18
CA ASN A 92 -17.54 -11.14 8.76
C ASN A 92 -19.04 -10.96 8.48
N GLN A 93 -19.52 -11.48 7.35
CA GLN A 93 -20.94 -11.46 7.03
C GLN A 93 -21.67 -12.38 8.03
N PRO A 94 -22.75 -11.95 8.71
CA PRO A 94 -23.67 -12.90 9.30
C PRO A 94 -24.29 -13.69 8.14
N THR A 95 -24.24 -15.02 8.24
CA THR A 95 -24.76 -15.94 7.22
C THR A 95 -26.21 -15.59 6.88
N GLY A 96 -26.45 -15.08 5.67
CA GLY A 96 -27.78 -14.78 5.16
C GLY A 96 -28.02 -13.30 4.93
N LEU A 97 -27.66 -12.83 3.73
CA LEU A 97 -28.49 -12.01 2.85
C LEU A 97 -27.66 -11.73 1.59
N GLU A 98 -28.13 -12.25 0.45
CA GLU A 98 -27.51 -11.97 -0.85
C GLU A 98 -27.52 -10.47 -1.10
N GLN A 99 -26.33 -9.89 -1.26
CA GLN A 99 -26.19 -8.56 -1.82
C GLN A 99 -25.41 -8.72 -3.12
N GLN A 100 -26.12 -8.49 -4.23
CA GLN A 100 -25.51 -8.17 -5.51
C GLN A 100 -24.62 -6.94 -5.30
N LYS A 101 -23.33 -7.18 -5.14
CA LYS A 101 -22.32 -6.15 -5.24
C LYS A 101 -21.55 -6.47 -6.51
N GLU A 102 -21.76 -5.63 -7.52
CA GLU A 102 -21.04 -5.68 -8.77
C GLU A 102 -19.53 -5.73 -8.44
N PRO A 103 -18.82 -6.81 -8.81
CA PRO A 103 -17.38 -6.87 -8.57
C PRO A 103 -16.76 -5.74 -9.38
N ILE A 104 -16.04 -4.83 -8.70
CA ILE A 104 -15.14 -3.91 -9.40
C ILE A 104 -14.16 -4.83 -10.13
N LEU A 105 -14.35 -4.94 -11.44
CA LEU A 105 -13.56 -5.78 -12.31
C LEU A 105 -12.12 -5.28 -12.22
N ALA A 106 -11.29 -5.96 -11.44
CA ALA A 106 -9.85 -5.78 -11.42
C ALA A 106 -9.24 -6.39 -12.70
N SER A 107 -9.82 -6.13 -13.88
CA SER A 107 -9.37 -6.74 -15.14
C SER A 107 -8.04 -6.19 -15.63
N ASP A 108 -7.61 -5.01 -15.18
CA ASP A 108 -6.42 -4.35 -15.73
C ASP A 108 -5.41 -3.88 -14.68
N ALA A 109 -5.61 -4.23 -13.40
CA ALA A 109 -4.66 -3.91 -12.34
C ALA A 109 -3.65 -5.06 -12.18
N THR A 110 -2.39 -4.83 -12.55
CA THR A 110 -1.31 -5.68 -12.04
C THR A 110 -1.16 -5.37 -10.55
N LEU A 111 -1.66 -6.27 -9.70
CA LEU A 111 -1.65 -6.11 -8.25
C LEU A 111 -0.33 -6.64 -7.68
N CYS A 112 0.50 -5.75 -7.15
CA CYS A 112 1.60 -6.15 -6.29
C CYS A 112 1.00 -6.30 -4.87
N SER A 113 0.68 -7.55 -4.50
CA SER A 113 -0.08 -7.88 -3.29
C SER A 113 0.83 -8.01 -2.06
N PHE A 114 0.37 -7.53 -0.90
CA PHE A 114 0.92 -7.92 0.40
C PHE A 114 0.09 -9.08 0.97
N VAL A 115 0.77 -10.11 1.48
CA VAL A 115 0.21 -11.10 2.40
C VAL A 115 0.79 -10.81 3.77
#